data_AF-A0A9E5KI98-F1
#
_entry.id   AF-A0A9E5KI98-F1
#
_cell.length_a   1.000
_cell.length_b   1.000
_cell.length_c   1.000
_cell.angle_alpha   90.00
_cell.angle_beta   90.00
_cell.angle_gamma   90.00
#
_symmetry.space_group_name_H-M   'P 1'
#
loop_
_entity.id
_entity.type
_entity.pdbx_description
1 polymer ?
#
loop_
_entity_poly.entity_id
_entity_poly.type
_entity_poly.pdbx_seq_one_letter_code
_entity_poly.pdbx_strand_id
1 'polypeptide(L)'
;MKTCQLFCYHVNDLYSQEVADLKHGGEESVDNKRYHWTDELQVRNVKDFSIQENGIYVLKGEQSVSGPFEFPIIEMRTVQFDLVDGSKVEFAFSESILENFDIQEEGDKILLKVSFKDSEAFGNPISGIYISNHAFPESLN
;
A
#
# COMPACT_ATOMS: atom_id res chain seq x y z
N MET A 1 1.34 23.03 -6.59
CA MET A 1 1.71 21.75 -7.22
C MET A 1 1.81 20.75 -6.11
N LYS A 2 1.12 19.62 -6.20
CA LYS A 2 0.95 18.76 -5.04
C LYS A 2 2.05 17.71 -4.94
N THR A 3 2.35 17.31 -3.71
CA THR A 3 3.18 16.15 -3.40
C THR A 3 2.36 15.15 -2.62
N CYS A 4 2.34 13.89 -3.05
CA CYS A 4 1.78 12.80 -2.28
C CYS A 4 2.85 12.12 -1.43
N GLN A 5 2.60 11.94 -0.15
CA GLN A 5 3.35 11.06 0.74
C GLN A 5 2.46 9.87 1.10
N LEU A 6 2.92 8.66 0.75
CA LEU A 6 2.30 7.40 1.12
C LEU A 6 3.03 6.84 2.34
N PHE A 7 2.29 6.57 3.41
CA PHE A 7 2.76 5.84 4.58
C PHE A 7 2.04 4.49 4.65
N CYS A 8 2.82 3.42 4.68
CA CYS A 8 2.36 2.05 4.76
C CYS A 8 2.70 1.47 6.15
N TYR A 9 1.74 0.77 6.76
CA TYR A 9 1.91 0.13 8.06
C TYR A 9 1.41 -1.31 8.00
N HIS A 10 2.24 -2.29 8.36
CA HIS A 10 1.75 -3.66 8.58
C HIS A 10 1.47 -3.85 10.06
N VAL A 11 0.19 -3.95 10.40
CA VAL A 11 -0.27 -4.02 11.79
C VAL A 11 0.20 -5.32 12.43
N ASN A 12 0.59 -5.25 13.69
CA ASN A 12 0.85 -6.42 14.51
C ASN A 12 -0.34 -6.65 15.44
N ASP A 13 -1.15 -7.67 15.16
CA ASP A 13 -2.36 -7.97 15.93
C ASP A 13 -2.04 -8.46 17.36
N LEU A 14 -0.78 -8.82 17.62
CA LEU A 14 -0.31 -9.20 18.95
C LEU A 14 0.06 -7.99 19.83
N TYR A 15 0.00 -6.77 19.31
CA TYR A 15 0.24 -5.57 20.10
C TYR A 15 -0.78 -5.41 21.22
N SER A 16 -0.29 -5.13 22.43
CA SER A 16 -1.12 -4.86 23.61
C SER A 16 -0.76 -3.51 24.21
N GLN A 17 -1.69 -2.55 24.14
CA GLN A 17 -1.55 -1.27 24.82
C GLN A 17 -1.42 -1.45 26.35
N GLU A 18 -2.14 -2.44 26.93
CA GLU A 18 -2.06 -2.73 28.36
C GLU A 18 -0.63 -3.16 28.78
N VAL A 19 0.02 -4.01 27.99
CA VAL A 19 1.42 -4.41 28.27
C VAL A 19 2.37 -3.22 28.13
N ALA A 20 2.14 -2.33 27.15
CA ALA A 20 2.91 -1.09 26.99
C ALA A 20 2.76 -0.18 28.21
N ASP A 21 1.53 0.06 28.66
CA ASP A 21 1.23 0.91 29.82
C ASP A 21 1.85 0.35 31.11
N LEU A 22 1.71 -0.95 31.35
CA LEU A 22 2.16 -1.60 32.60
C LEU A 22 3.68 -1.76 32.69
N LYS A 23 4.36 -2.06 31.57
CA LYS A 23 5.79 -2.44 31.58
C LYS A 23 6.72 -1.41 30.97
N HIS A 24 6.21 -0.51 30.14
CA HIS A 24 7.01 0.41 29.34
C HIS A 24 6.48 1.86 29.39
N GLY A 25 5.57 2.19 30.32
CA GLY A 25 5.07 3.56 30.50
C GLY A 25 4.22 4.06 29.32
N GLY A 26 3.61 3.14 28.58
CA GLY A 26 2.77 3.42 27.40
C GLY A 26 3.51 3.34 26.06
N GLU A 27 4.84 3.18 26.09
CA GLU A 27 5.68 3.08 24.91
C GLU A 27 5.79 1.63 24.38
N GLU A 28 6.11 1.51 23.10
CA GLU A 28 6.40 0.21 22.48
C GLU A 28 7.68 -0.41 23.02
N SER A 29 7.77 -1.73 22.95
CA SER A 29 8.99 -2.48 23.29
C SER A 29 9.36 -3.48 22.21
N VAL A 30 10.53 -4.09 22.31
CA VAL A 30 11.01 -5.07 21.32
C VAL A 30 10.01 -6.22 21.16
N ASP A 31 9.38 -6.64 22.25
CA ASP A 31 8.42 -7.75 22.30
C ASP A 31 6.95 -7.31 22.16
N ASN A 32 6.69 -6.00 22.04
CA ASN A 32 5.35 -5.41 21.95
C ASN A 32 5.34 -4.23 20.98
N LYS A 33 5.70 -4.49 19.72
CA LYS A 33 5.69 -3.50 18.64
C LYS A 33 4.31 -3.41 18.02
N ARG A 34 3.88 -2.20 17.65
CA ARG A 34 2.57 -1.94 17.03
C ARG A 34 2.51 -2.36 15.56
N TYR A 35 3.65 -2.26 14.88
CA TYR A 35 3.77 -2.60 13.46
C TYR A 35 4.92 -3.57 13.24
N HIS A 36 4.72 -4.55 12.37
CA HIS A 36 5.79 -5.45 11.92
C HIS A 36 6.82 -4.70 11.09
N TRP A 37 6.35 -3.78 10.25
CA TRP A 37 7.18 -2.87 9.45
C TRP A 37 6.39 -1.64 9.02
N THR A 38 7.13 -0.62 8.56
CA THR A 38 6.60 0.61 7.97
C THR A 38 7.34 0.92 6.67
N ASP A 39 6.67 1.55 5.71
CA ASP A 39 7.28 2.01 4.46
C ASP A 39 6.79 3.43 4.12
N GLU A 40 7.61 4.20 3.41
CA GLU A 40 7.31 5.58 2.99
C GLU A 40 7.68 5.79 1.52
N LEU A 41 6.71 6.23 0.72
CA LEU A 41 6.87 6.54 -0.70
C LEU A 41 6.41 7.98 -0.99
N GLN A 42 6.99 8.58 -2.03
CA GLN A 42 6.67 9.94 -2.42
C GLN A 42 6.40 10.05 -3.93
N VAL A 43 5.30 10.72 -4.29
CA VAL A 43 5.01 11.15 -5.68
C VAL A 43 5.06 12.66 -5.75
N ARG A 44 5.88 13.22 -6.64
CA ARG A 44 6.05 14.66 -6.84
C ARG A 44 5.31 15.13 -8.09
N ASN A 45 5.06 16.44 -8.16
CA ASN A 45 4.44 17.09 -9.32
C ASN A 45 3.05 16.53 -9.65
N VAL A 46 2.28 16.18 -8.61
CA VAL A 46 0.90 15.73 -8.77
C VAL A 46 0.04 16.91 -9.20
N LYS A 47 -0.66 16.73 -10.33
CA LYS A 47 -1.65 17.67 -10.85
C LYS A 47 -3.02 17.34 -10.29
N ASP A 48 -3.41 16.07 -10.36
CA ASP A 48 -4.69 15.56 -9.88
C ASP A 48 -4.55 14.07 -9.49
N PHE A 49 -5.54 13.54 -8.77
CA PHE A 49 -5.59 12.11 -8.46
C PHE A 49 -7.03 11.58 -8.42
N SER A 50 -7.19 10.30 -8.69
CA SER A 50 -8.46 9.58 -8.59
C SER A 50 -8.30 8.28 -7.82
N ILE A 51 -9.33 7.91 -7.08
CA ILE A 51 -9.37 6.67 -6.31
C ILE A 51 -10.45 5.77 -6.91
N GLN A 52 -10.14 4.49 -7.05
CA GLN A 52 -11.11 3.47 -7.39
C GLN A 52 -11.08 2.37 -6.33
N GLU A 53 -12.24 2.08 -5.73
CA GLU A 53 -12.43 0.94 -4.83
C GLU A 53 -12.95 -0.25 -5.61
N ASN A 54 -12.58 -1.47 -5.19
CA ASN A 54 -12.97 -2.73 -5.82
C ASN A 54 -12.74 -2.74 -7.35
N GLY A 55 -11.68 -2.07 -7.79
CA GLY A 55 -11.28 -1.92 -9.19
C GLY A 55 -10.41 -3.07 -9.67
N ILE A 56 -9.77 -2.83 -10.81
CA ILE A 56 -8.84 -3.76 -11.44
C ILE A 56 -7.50 -3.05 -11.58
N TYR A 57 -6.46 -3.63 -10.98
CA TYR A 57 -5.07 -3.26 -11.24
C TYR A 57 -4.51 -4.19 -12.32
N VAL A 58 -3.70 -3.68 -13.24
CA VAL A 58 -3.09 -4.52 -14.28
C VAL A 58 -1.60 -4.65 -14.01
N LEU A 59 -1.19 -5.84 -13.53
CA LEU A 59 0.21 -6.15 -13.30
C LEU A 59 0.89 -6.46 -14.63
N LYS A 60 1.90 -5.65 -14.98
CA LYS A 60 2.67 -5.77 -16.21
C LYS A 60 4.16 -5.92 -15.90
N GLY A 61 4.85 -6.66 -16.74
CA GLY A 61 6.30 -6.82 -16.63
C GLY A 61 6.86 -7.63 -17.79
N GLU A 62 8.11 -8.05 -17.65
CA GLU A 62 8.80 -8.85 -18.65
C GLU A 62 9.56 -9.98 -17.96
N GLN A 63 9.40 -11.19 -18.47
CA GLN A 63 10.16 -12.36 -18.08
C GLN A 63 11.25 -12.63 -19.13
N SER A 64 12.47 -12.93 -18.68
CA SER A 64 13.64 -13.10 -19.57
C SER A 64 13.47 -14.20 -20.63
N VAL A 65 12.58 -15.17 -20.42
CA VAL A 65 12.41 -16.34 -21.30
C VAL A 65 11.15 -16.22 -22.17
N SER A 66 10.05 -15.76 -21.60
CA SER A 66 8.70 -15.73 -22.19
C SER A 66 8.29 -14.36 -22.71
N GLY A 67 9.07 -13.31 -22.43
CA GLY A 67 8.81 -11.95 -22.87
C GLY A 67 7.80 -11.21 -21.99
N PRO A 68 7.10 -10.19 -22.52
CA PRO A 68 6.19 -9.34 -21.74
C PRO A 68 4.96 -10.12 -21.27
N PHE A 69 4.47 -9.77 -20.08
CA PHE A 69 3.23 -10.29 -19.52
C PHE A 69 2.31 -9.18 -19.02
N GLU A 70 1.02 -9.50 -18.93
CA GLU A 70 -0.03 -8.61 -18.45
C GLU A 70 -1.13 -9.44 -17.77
N PHE A 71 -1.40 -9.18 -16.49
CA PHE A 71 -2.42 -9.87 -15.71
C PHE A 71 -3.36 -8.87 -15.01
N PRO A 72 -4.69 -8.95 -15.23
CA PRO A 72 -5.65 -8.18 -14.45
C PRO A 72 -5.81 -8.82 -13.07
N ILE A 73 -5.70 -7.99 -12.04
CA ILE A 73 -5.90 -8.33 -10.63
C ILE A 73 -7.14 -7.58 -10.16
N ILE A 74 -8.19 -8.33 -9.84
CA ILE A 74 -9.49 -7.80 -9.41
C ILE A 74 -9.48 -7.45 -7.92
N GLU A 75 -10.52 -6.75 -7.46
CA GLU A 75 -10.73 -6.39 -6.04
C GLU A 75 -9.56 -5.58 -5.47
N MET A 76 -9.12 -4.60 -6.25
CA MET A 76 -8.02 -3.71 -5.91
C MET A 76 -8.54 -2.30 -5.61
N ARG A 77 -8.01 -1.69 -4.55
CA ARG A 77 -8.10 -0.25 -4.35
C ARG A 77 -6.95 0.43 -5.07
N THR A 78 -7.24 1.27 -6.05
CA THR A 78 -6.20 1.99 -6.82
C THR A 78 -6.24 3.48 -6.55
N VAL A 79 -5.07 4.11 -6.57
CA VAL A 79 -4.88 5.55 -6.53
C VAL A 79 -4.03 5.94 -7.73
N GLN A 80 -4.65 6.56 -8.72
CA GLN A 80 -3.97 7.04 -9.91
C GLN A 80 -3.67 8.53 -9.75
N PHE A 81 -2.40 8.90 -9.91
CA PHE A 81 -1.93 10.28 -9.93
C PHE A 81 -1.64 10.70 -11.37
N ASP A 82 -2.27 11.78 -11.81
CA ASP A 82 -1.91 12.46 -13.06
C ASP A 82 -0.85 13.52 -12.73
N LEU A 83 0.32 13.43 -13.38
CA LEU A 83 1.44 14.35 -13.14
C LEU A 83 1.40 15.54 -14.10
N VAL A 84 2.10 16.61 -13.72
CA VAL A 84 2.16 17.85 -14.52
C VAL A 84 2.79 17.65 -15.90
N ASP A 85 3.69 16.68 -16.05
CA ASP A 85 4.33 16.32 -17.33
C ASP A 85 3.46 15.41 -18.22
N GLY A 86 2.26 15.04 -17.75
CA GLY A 86 1.32 14.17 -18.45
C GLY A 86 1.55 12.68 -18.22
N SER A 87 2.58 12.29 -17.47
CA SER A 87 2.77 10.91 -17.03
C SER A 87 1.80 10.55 -15.89
N LYS A 88 1.72 9.24 -15.59
CA LYS A 88 0.85 8.70 -14.54
C LYS A 88 1.64 7.81 -13.59
N VAL A 89 1.28 7.86 -12.32
CA VAL A 89 1.76 6.93 -11.29
C VAL A 89 0.54 6.30 -10.64
N GLU A 90 0.60 5.01 -10.34
CA GLU A 90 -0.49 4.29 -9.70
C GLU A 90 0.03 3.56 -8.46
N PHE A 91 -0.71 3.68 -7.37
CA PHE A 91 -0.61 2.77 -6.23
C PHE A 91 -1.82 1.85 -6.22
N ALA A 92 -1.64 0.61 -5.80
CA ALA A 92 -2.71 -0.38 -5.77
C ALA A 92 -2.56 -1.32 -4.58
N PHE A 93 -3.68 -1.63 -3.95
CA PHE A 93 -3.73 -2.46 -2.75
C PHE A 93 -4.89 -3.45 -2.88
N SER A 94 -4.69 -4.74 -2.64
CA SER A 94 -5.82 -5.68 -2.58
C SER A 94 -6.77 -5.26 -1.46
N GLU A 95 -8.08 -5.23 -1.73
CA GLU A 95 -9.08 -4.84 -0.73
C GLU A 95 -9.06 -5.78 0.49
N SER A 96 -8.73 -7.06 0.28
CA SER A 96 -8.72 -8.07 1.35
C SER A 96 -7.70 -7.77 2.45
N ILE A 97 -6.54 -7.21 2.09
CA ILE A 97 -5.42 -6.94 3.02
C ILE A 97 -5.53 -5.58 3.70
N LEU A 98 -6.43 -4.69 3.25
CA LEU A 98 -6.59 -3.36 3.83
C LEU A 98 -7.28 -3.42 5.19
N GLU A 99 -6.61 -2.89 6.20
CA GLU A 99 -7.18 -2.59 7.52
C GLU A 99 -7.71 -1.15 7.55
N ASN A 100 -6.92 -0.20 7.03
CA ASN A 100 -7.32 1.20 6.94
C ASN A 100 -6.74 1.82 5.67
N PHE A 101 -7.53 2.71 5.06
CA PHE A 101 -7.15 3.54 3.93
C PHE A 101 -7.66 4.95 4.18
N ASP A 102 -6.75 5.89 4.40
CA ASP A 102 -7.06 7.30 4.65
C ASP A 102 -6.26 8.18 3.71
N ILE A 103 -6.93 9.14 3.08
CA ILE A 103 -6.30 10.09 2.18
C ILE A 103 -6.81 11.49 2.49
N GLN A 104 -5.87 12.39 2.71
CA GLN A 104 -6.15 13.76 3.12
C GLN A 104 -5.41 14.72 2.19
N GLU A 105 -6.12 15.72 1.70
CA GLU A 105 -5.53 16.81 0.93
C GLU A 105 -5.41 18.06 1.81
N GLU A 106 -4.18 18.52 2.02
CA GLU A 106 -3.84 19.69 2.81
C GLU A 106 -3.04 20.67 1.95
N GLY A 107 -3.75 21.49 1.17
CA GLY A 107 -3.14 22.47 0.27
C GLY A 107 -2.31 21.81 -0.83
N ASP A 108 -0.98 21.95 -0.76
CA ASP A 108 -0.04 21.36 -1.71
C ASP A 108 0.48 19.96 -1.27
N LYS A 109 -0.10 19.37 -0.23
CA LYS A 109 0.23 18.03 0.24
C LYS A 109 -0.95 17.09 0.14
N ILE A 110 -0.69 15.86 -0.29
CA ILE A 110 -1.60 14.73 -0.21
C ILE A 110 -0.94 13.74 0.76
N LEU A 111 -1.64 13.39 1.82
CA LEU A 111 -1.20 12.39 2.79
C LEU A 111 -2.06 11.15 2.57
N LEU A 112 -1.45 10.07 2.11
CA LEU A 112 -2.07 8.76 1.95
C LEU A 112 -1.52 7.83 3.03
N LYS A 113 -2.38 7.32 3.90
CA LYS A 113 -2.02 6.36 4.94
C LYS A 113 -2.76 5.06 4.67
N VAL A 114 -1.99 3.98 4.59
CA VAL A 114 -2.50 2.63 4.33
C VAL A 114 -2.01 1.71 5.44
N SER A 115 -2.93 1.01 6.09
CA SER A 115 -2.61 -0.02 7.07
C SER A 115 -3.06 -1.38 6.55
N PHE A 116 -2.21 -2.39 6.72
CA PHE A 116 -2.45 -3.76 6.30
C PHE A 116 -2.73 -4.66 7.49
N LYS A 117 -3.67 -5.59 7.32
CA LYS A 117 -3.99 -6.64 8.30
C LYS A 117 -2.81 -7.59 8.48
N ASP A 118 -2.64 -8.10 9.70
CA ASP A 118 -1.69 -9.17 10.02
C ASP A 118 -2.19 -10.56 9.59
N SER A 119 -3.52 -10.70 9.44
CA SER A 119 -4.18 -11.98 9.20
C SER A 119 -4.03 -12.54 7.79
N GLU A 120 -3.55 -11.75 6.83
CA GLU A 120 -3.43 -12.15 5.42
C GLU A 120 -2.01 -11.95 4.90
N ALA A 121 -1.51 -12.95 4.16
CA ALA A 121 -0.21 -12.86 3.50
C ALA A 121 -0.34 -12.13 2.15
N PHE A 122 0.64 -11.27 1.84
CA PHE A 122 0.68 -10.50 0.61
C PHE A 122 2.11 -10.25 0.11
N GLY A 123 2.21 -9.94 -1.18
CA GLY A 123 3.44 -9.55 -1.85
C GLY A 123 3.46 -8.08 -2.22
N ASN A 124 4.67 -7.54 -2.40
CA ASN A 124 4.92 -6.20 -2.91
C ASN A 124 5.83 -6.31 -4.15
N PRO A 125 5.28 -6.63 -5.35
CA PRO A 125 6.10 -6.85 -6.54
C PRO A 125 6.70 -5.57 -7.11
N ILE A 126 6.07 -4.41 -6.84
CA ILE A 126 6.45 -3.09 -7.35
C ILE A 126 6.14 -2.09 -6.23
N SER A 127 7.05 -1.15 -5.95
CA SER A 127 6.85 -0.14 -4.92
C SER A 127 5.48 0.54 -5.04
N GLY A 128 4.68 0.48 -3.97
CA GLY A 128 3.33 1.03 -3.92
C GLY A 128 2.23 0.10 -4.45
N ILE A 129 2.57 -1.14 -4.82
CA ILE A 129 1.64 -2.18 -5.25
C ILE A 129 1.69 -3.34 -4.25
N TYR A 130 0.60 -3.59 -3.54
CA TYR A 130 0.49 -4.66 -2.55
C TYR A 130 -0.66 -5.58 -2.92
N ILE A 131 -0.35 -6.85 -3.18
CA ILE A 131 -1.31 -7.83 -3.70
C ILE A 131 -1.40 -9.01 -2.75
N SER A 132 -2.62 -9.39 -2.36
CA SER A 132 -2.84 -10.58 -1.54
C SER A 132 -2.34 -11.83 -2.26
N ASN A 133 -1.78 -12.79 -1.52
CA ASN A 133 -1.25 -14.00 -2.14
C ASN A 133 -2.33 -14.81 -2.88
N HIS A 134 -3.60 -14.68 -2.48
CA HIS A 134 -4.73 -15.32 -3.16
C HIS A 134 -5.10 -14.66 -4.50
N ALA A 135 -4.80 -13.37 -4.67
CA ALA A 135 -5.06 -12.62 -5.90
C ALA A 135 -3.83 -12.58 -6.83
N PHE A 136 -2.65 -12.98 -6.35
CA PHE A 136 -1.43 -12.97 -7.14
C PHE A 136 -1.48 -14.04 -8.25
N PRO A 137 -1.09 -13.72 -9.51
CA PRO A 137 -1.14 -14.70 -10.60
C PRO A 137 -0.28 -15.94 -10.32
N GLU A 138 -0.88 -17.14 -10.33
CA GLU A 138 -0.18 -18.41 -10.06
C GLU A 138 0.98 -18.66 -11.04
N SER A 139 0.88 -18.17 -12.26
CA SER A 139 1.93 -18.26 -13.30
C SER A 139 3.19 -17.45 -12.99
N LEU A 140 3.13 -16.56 -11.99
CA LEU A 140 4.24 -15.71 -11.53
C LEU A 140 4.79 -16.12 -10.16
N ASN A 141 4.20 -17.14 -9.51
CA ASN A 141 4.69 -17.71 -8.25
C ASN A 141 5.85 -18.70 -8.47
#